data_AF-A0AAD3H979-F1
#
_entry.id   AF-A0AAD3H979-F1
#
_cell.length_a   1.000
_cell.length_b   1.000
_cell.length_c   1.000
_cell.angle_alpha   90.00
_cell.angle_beta   90.00
_cell.angle_gamma   90.00
#
_symmetry.space_group_name_H-M   'P 1'
#
loop_
_entity.id
_entity.type
_entity.pdbx_description
1 polymer ?
#
loop_
_entity_poly.entity_id
_entity_poly.type
_entity_poly.pdbx_seq_one_letter_code
_entity_poly.pdbx_strand_id
1 'polypeptide(L)'
;MVKKVKERENLEHARALAMRQRFEERTKHFLNAKQRTIGINKEALDEQVNEKCRMQQAEKMQNEEEATELKALCDYLEKQGKKKEEDIMERQQDVNQTLAYQMTLPKNNALKKDGPLDLERCGPSSLQCFDGEDREHDERRKLQQQQLQIWCMQGIHESSSKQRQEEQKENEYATYVLEEDNVRCTVAKESELQKRQDKVDVMQENMLLAEERRIAKMNEDKLQKELERKETEFISSSSFYCEETESRKGRPDHFKGFSSDKLQSIIADNEQVALEKQLLKEDEKKLERDWASYGDDLVAQMDIAEIEKNKWRQKEKELLLQTLAQQREEQMQAKRMMEQERRELFSGETFFSKFGTSCR
;
A
#
# COMPACT_ATOMS: atom_id res chain seq x y z
N MET A 1 -26.72 11.65 -36.70
CA MET A 1 -26.15 11.75 -35.34
C MET A 1 -25.11 10.66 -35.03
N VAL A 2 -25.33 9.39 -35.42
CA VAL A 2 -24.42 8.26 -35.14
C VAL A 2 -22.96 8.44 -35.66
N LYS A 3 -22.75 9.07 -36.82
CA LYS A 3 -21.39 9.31 -37.36
C LYS A 3 -20.55 10.29 -36.51
N LYS A 4 -21.17 11.36 -36.00
CA LYS A 4 -20.50 12.35 -35.13
C LYS A 4 -20.16 11.82 -33.75
N VAL A 5 -20.91 10.82 -33.26
CA VAL A 5 -20.62 10.13 -32.00
C VAL A 5 -19.41 9.20 -32.17
N LYS A 6 -19.38 8.40 -33.25
CA LYS A 6 -18.23 7.53 -33.57
C LYS A 6 -16.93 8.30 -33.84
N GLU A 7 -17.00 9.46 -34.48
CA GLU A 7 -15.82 10.31 -34.67
C GLU A 7 -15.27 10.87 -33.35
N ARG A 8 -16.14 11.22 -32.40
CA ARG A 8 -15.72 11.66 -31.06
C ARG A 8 -15.11 10.52 -30.25
N GLU A 9 -15.71 9.33 -30.28
CA GLU A 9 -15.16 8.13 -29.63
C GLU A 9 -13.78 7.75 -30.20
N ASN A 10 -13.60 7.83 -31.52
CA ASN A 10 -12.32 7.57 -32.16
C ASN A 10 -11.24 8.61 -31.77
N LEU A 11 -11.63 9.89 -31.63
CA LEU A 11 -10.73 10.95 -31.20
C LEU A 11 -10.33 10.79 -29.72
N GLU A 12 -11.26 10.40 -28.87
CA GLU A 12 -11.01 10.12 -27.46
C GLU A 12 -10.13 8.87 -27.29
N HIS A 13 -10.35 7.83 -28.09
CA HIS A 13 -9.50 6.65 -28.09
C HIS A 13 -8.08 6.96 -28.57
N ALA A 14 -7.91 7.76 -29.62
CA ALA A 14 -6.61 8.22 -30.09
C ALA A 14 -5.88 9.07 -29.04
N ARG A 15 -6.60 9.95 -28.34
CA ARG A 15 -6.05 10.74 -27.22
C ARG A 15 -5.63 9.85 -26.05
N ALA A 16 -6.43 8.85 -25.69
CA ALA A 16 -6.11 7.91 -24.62
C ALA A 16 -4.87 7.06 -24.96
N LEU A 17 -4.73 6.61 -26.21
CA LEU A 17 -3.55 5.89 -26.68
C LEU A 17 -2.29 6.77 -26.66
N ALA A 18 -2.38 8.01 -27.16
CA ALA A 18 -1.27 8.96 -27.10
C ALA A 18 -0.84 9.26 -25.66
N MET A 19 -1.80 9.37 -24.73
CA MET A 19 -1.50 9.54 -23.31
C MET A 19 -0.79 8.32 -22.72
N ARG A 20 -1.26 7.10 -23.02
CA ARG A 20 -0.59 5.85 -22.59
C ARG A 20 0.83 5.75 -23.12
N GLN A 21 1.05 6.04 -24.40
CA GLN A 21 2.38 6.05 -25.01
C GLN A 21 3.33 7.03 -24.31
N ARG A 22 2.87 8.26 -24.02
CA ARG A 22 3.65 9.25 -23.27
C ARG A 22 3.99 8.78 -21.85
N PHE A 23 3.05 8.13 -21.16
CA PHE A 23 3.32 7.56 -19.84
C PHE A 23 4.31 6.39 -19.91
N GLU A 24 4.20 5.52 -20.91
CA GLU A 24 5.14 4.43 -21.12
C GLU A 24 6.56 4.95 -21.44
N GLU A 25 6.69 5.97 -22.28
CA GLU A 25 7.98 6.63 -22.55
C GLU A 25 8.56 7.27 -21.29
N ARG A 26 7.72 7.96 -20.51
CA ARG A 26 8.14 8.59 -19.25
C ARG A 26 8.55 7.56 -18.21
N THR A 27 7.85 6.44 -18.09
CA THR A 27 8.22 5.36 -17.17
C THR A 27 9.52 4.70 -17.58
N LYS A 28 9.78 4.46 -18.88
CA LYS A 28 11.08 3.96 -19.36
C LYS A 28 12.24 4.86 -18.95
N HIS A 29 12.07 6.19 -19.09
CA HIS A 29 13.07 7.16 -18.65
C HIS A 29 13.23 7.19 -17.12
N PHE A 30 12.10 7.14 -16.39
CA PHE A 30 12.07 7.05 -14.93
C PHE A 30 12.42 5.66 -14.39
N LEU A 31 12.76 4.67 -15.20
CA LEU A 31 13.28 3.39 -14.69
C LEU A 31 14.79 3.32 -14.91
N ASN A 32 15.32 4.00 -15.93
CA ASN A 32 16.74 4.07 -16.21
C ASN A 32 17.47 5.04 -15.27
N ALA A 33 18.19 4.52 -14.27
CA ALA A 33 18.92 5.33 -13.29
C ALA A 33 19.99 6.23 -13.94
N LYS A 34 20.68 5.75 -14.98
CA LYS A 34 21.75 6.50 -15.66
C LYS A 34 21.20 7.71 -16.42
N GLN A 35 20.08 7.53 -17.12
CA GLN A 35 19.40 8.64 -17.82
C GLN A 35 18.79 9.66 -16.86
N ARG A 36 18.37 9.24 -15.66
CA ARG A 36 17.92 10.16 -14.60
C ARG A 36 19.04 11.02 -14.03
N THR A 37 20.22 10.46 -13.86
CA THR A 37 21.37 11.20 -13.32
C THR A 37 22.09 12.03 -14.39
N ILE A 38 22.19 11.51 -15.63
CA ILE A 38 22.93 12.14 -16.73
C ILE A 38 22.11 11.97 -18.02
N GLY A 39 21.08 12.81 -18.18
CA GLY A 39 20.24 12.87 -19.37
C GLY A 39 20.85 13.80 -20.42
N ILE A 40 21.69 13.28 -21.30
CA ILE A 40 22.32 14.07 -22.38
C ILE A 40 21.88 13.51 -23.74
N ASN A 41 21.25 14.35 -24.56
CA ASN A 41 20.93 14.03 -25.94
C ASN A 41 22.15 14.35 -26.82
N LYS A 42 22.95 13.33 -27.13
CA LYS A 42 24.19 13.48 -27.90
C LYS A 42 23.93 13.96 -29.33
N GLU A 43 22.89 13.44 -29.97
CA GLU A 43 22.55 13.79 -31.36
C GLU A 43 22.18 15.27 -31.48
N ALA A 44 21.35 15.78 -30.57
CA ALA A 44 20.99 17.20 -30.54
C ALA A 44 22.19 18.11 -30.22
N LEU A 45 23.12 17.66 -29.36
CA LEU A 45 24.36 18.40 -29.11
C LEU A 45 25.28 18.41 -30.33
N ASP A 46 25.41 17.29 -31.03
CA ASP A 46 26.21 17.18 -32.26
C ASP A 46 25.61 18.08 -33.36
N GLU A 47 24.28 18.16 -33.47
CA GLU A 47 23.58 19.12 -34.35
C GLU A 47 23.88 20.58 -33.98
N GLN A 48 23.80 20.94 -32.70
CA GLN A 48 24.10 22.30 -32.22
C GLN A 48 25.57 22.69 -32.47
N VAL A 49 26.50 21.75 -32.28
CA VAL A 49 27.93 21.97 -32.56
C VAL A 49 28.14 22.19 -34.07
N ASN A 50 27.49 21.39 -34.92
CA ASN A 50 27.56 21.55 -36.36
C ASN A 50 26.95 22.87 -36.82
N GLU A 51 25.80 23.28 -36.27
CA GLU A 51 25.17 24.56 -36.55
C GLU A 51 26.10 25.73 -36.17
N LYS A 52 26.67 25.68 -34.96
CA LYS A 52 27.62 26.70 -34.49
C LYS A 52 28.87 26.77 -35.36
N CYS A 53 29.41 25.63 -35.79
CA CYS A 53 30.54 25.56 -36.70
C CYS A 53 30.21 26.20 -38.06
N ARG A 54 29.02 25.93 -38.61
CA ARG A 54 28.55 26.55 -39.86
C ARG A 54 28.38 28.06 -39.73
N MET A 55 27.84 28.55 -38.60
CA MET A 55 27.74 29.99 -38.34
C MET A 55 29.11 30.65 -38.26
N GLN A 56 30.06 30.05 -37.54
CA GLN A 56 31.42 30.58 -37.43
C GLN A 56 32.15 30.60 -38.77
N GLN A 57 31.94 29.60 -39.62
CA GLN A 57 32.50 29.59 -40.97
C GLN A 57 31.88 30.69 -41.84
N ALA A 58 30.56 30.91 -41.76
CA ALA A 58 29.89 31.97 -42.48
C ALA A 58 30.36 33.37 -42.04
N GLU A 59 30.47 33.59 -40.72
CA GLU A 59 30.98 34.84 -40.16
C GLU A 59 32.44 35.08 -40.58
N LYS A 60 33.28 34.04 -40.57
CA LYS A 60 34.66 34.15 -41.04
C LYS A 60 34.75 34.51 -42.52
N MET A 61 33.92 33.90 -43.36
CA MET A 61 33.86 34.24 -44.80
C MET A 61 33.43 35.70 -45.01
N GLN A 62 32.41 36.17 -44.30
CA GLN A 62 31.98 37.57 -44.36
C GLN A 62 33.07 38.53 -43.92
N ASN A 63 33.75 38.25 -42.80
CA ASN A 63 34.86 39.08 -42.33
C ASN A 63 36.03 39.09 -43.32
N GLU A 64 36.32 37.97 -43.99
CA GLU A 64 37.34 37.91 -45.04
C GLU A 64 36.94 38.73 -46.27
N GLU A 65 35.68 38.66 -46.71
CA GLU A 65 35.13 39.50 -47.79
C GLU A 65 35.22 40.99 -47.45
N GLU A 66 34.72 41.39 -46.27
CA GLU A 66 34.78 42.78 -45.80
C GLU A 66 36.23 43.30 -45.71
N ALA A 67 37.17 42.47 -45.22
CA ALA A 67 38.58 42.83 -45.17
C ALA A 67 39.19 43.04 -46.57
N THR A 68 38.79 42.23 -47.56
CA THR A 68 39.23 42.41 -48.95
C THR A 68 38.67 43.68 -49.59
N GLU A 69 37.40 43.98 -49.35
CA GLU A 69 36.75 45.21 -49.83
C GLU A 69 37.39 46.46 -49.21
N LEU A 70 37.61 46.44 -47.89
CA LEU A 70 38.25 47.55 -47.18
C LEU A 70 39.67 47.79 -47.71
N LYS A 71 40.43 46.73 -47.97
CA LYS A 71 41.77 46.83 -48.55
C LYS A 71 41.73 47.45 -49.96
N ALA A 72 40.79 47.03 -50.80
CA ALA A 72 40.62 47.60 -52.13
C ALA A 72 40.23 49.09 -52.07
N LEU A 73 39.41 49.50 -51.10
CA LEU A 73 39.04 50.89 -50.87
C LEU A 73 40.24 51.73 -50.42
N CYS A 74 41.04 51.23 -49.48
CA CYS A 74 42.27 51.90 -49.04
C CYS A 74 43.24 52.12 -50.22
N ASP A 75 43.50 51.07 -51.01
CA ASP A 75 44.37 51.16 -52.20
C ASP A 75 43.85 52.17 -53.23
N TYR A 76 42.52 52.28 -53.39
CA TYR A 76 41.90 53.26 -54.27
C TYR A 76 42.10 54.71 -53.75
N LEU A 77 41.88 54.93 -52.45
CA LEU A 77 42.07 56.24 -51.82
C LEU A 77 43.52 56.70 -51.87
N GLU A 78 44.48 55.81 -51.65
CA GLU A 78 45.92 56.12 -51.78
C GLU A 78 46.29 56.52 -53.21
N LYS A 79 45.78 55.81 -54.23
CA LYS A 79 46.00 56.16 -55.64
C LYS A 79 45.40 57.52 -55.98
N GLN A 80 44.20 57.83 -55.46
CA GLN A 80 43.57 59.14 -55.64
C GLN A 80 44.34 60.26 -54.94
N GLY A 81 44.87 60.00 -53.75
CA GLY A 81 45.72 60.95 -53.01
C GLY A 81 46.97 61.31 -53.80
N LYS A 82 47.70 60.30 -54.29
CA LYS A 82 48.93 60.51 -55.10
C LYS A 82 48.67 61.31 -56.36
N LYS A 83 47.59 61.01 -57.11
CA LYS A 83 47.21 61.80 -58.29
C LYS A 83 46.94 63.27 -57.96
N LYS A 84 46.22 63.55 -56.87
CA LYS A 84 45.94 64.92 -56.46
C LYS A 84 47.21 65.68 -56.06
N GLU A 85 48.15 65.01 -55.40
CA GLU A 85 49.45 65.59 -55.06
C GLU A 85 50.28 65.91 -56.31
N GLU A 86 50.31 65.00 -57.29
CA GLU A 86 50.94 65.21 -58.60
C GLU A 86 50.30 66.42 -59.33
N ASP A 87 48.98 66.50 -59.40
CA ASP A 87 48.25 67.61 -60.04
C ASP A 87 48.49 68.98 -59.37
N ILE A 88 48.71 68.99 -58.05
CA ILE A 88 49.04 70.21 -57.29
C ILE A 88 50.47 70.64 -57.62
N MET A 89 51.40 69.68 -57.68
CA MET A 89 52.80 69.93 -57.98
C MET A 89 52.99 70.49 -59.39
N GLU A 90 52.31 69.91 -60.39
CA GLU A 90 52.32 70.38 -61.78
C GLU A 90 51.77 71.81 -61.89
N ARG A 91 50.62 72.09 -61.25
CA ARG A 91 50.06 73.45 -61.20
C ARG A 91 50.98 74.46 -60.54
N GLN A 92 51.64 74.09 -59.46
CA GLN A 92 52.63 74.97 -58.81
C GLN A 92 53.82 75.24 -59.73
N GLN A 93 54.27 74.23 -60.48
CA GLN A 93 55.37 74.37 -61.42
C GLN A 93 55.01 75.31 -62.58
N ASP A 94 53.78 75.22 -63.10
CA ASP A 94 53.25 76.12 -64.14
C ASP A 94 53.13 77.59 -63.65
N VAL A 95 52.62 77.78 -62.43
CA VAL A 95 52.55 79.12 -61.80
C VAL A 95 53.95 79.70 -61.61
N ASN A 96 54.92 78.89 -61.18
CA ASN A 96 56.29 79.34 -61.00
C ASN A 96 56.97 79.69 -62.33
N GLN A 97 56.72 78.92 -63.40
CA GLN A 97 57.24 79.20 -64.73
C GLN A 97 56.65 80.47 -65.33
N THR A 98 55.33 80.66 -65.21
CA THR A 98 54.64 81.87 -65.69
C THR A 98 55.06 83.11 -64.92
N LEU A 99 55.25 83.01 -63.59
CA LEU A 99 55.77 84.10 -62.76
C LEU A 99 57.21 84.45 -63.12
N ALA A 100 58.07 83.45 -63.33
CA ALA A 100 59.45 83.66 -63.77
C ALA A 100 59.53 84.34 -65.15
N TYR A 101 58.63 83.98 -66.08
CA TYR A 101 58.51 84.65 -67.38
C TYR A 101 58.00 86.10 -67.24
N GLN A 102 57.00 86.35 -66.39
CA GLN A 102 56.50 87.71 -66.15
C GLN A 102 57.54 88.61 -65.50
N MET A 103 58.44 88.07 -64.68
CA MET A 103 59.54 88.81 -64.07
C MET A 103 60.66 89.19 -65.05
N THR A 104 60.75 88.53 -66.21
CA THR A 104 61.74 88.87 -67.26
C THR A 104 61.22 89.89 -68.27
N LEU A 105 59.93 90.22 -68.24
CA LEU A 105 59.35 91.27 -69.09
C LEU A 105 59.79 92.67 -68.62
N PRO A 106 60.19 93.57 -69.55
CA PRO A 106 60.60 94.92 -69.18
C PRO A 106 59.42 95.67 -68.56
N LYS A 107 59.62 96.17 -67.33
CA LYS A 107 58.64 97.01 -66.64
C LYS A 107 58.35 98.23 -67.51
N ASN A 108 57.12 98.33 -67.98
CA ASN A 108 56.67 99.42 -68.82
C ASN A 108 56.75 100.72 -68.01
N ASN A 109 57.63 101.64 -68.41
CA ASN A 109 57.84 102.94 -67.77
C ASN A 109 56.68 103.89 -68.11
N ALA A 110 55.49 103.58 -67.61
CA ALA A 110 54.40 104.55 -67.57
C ALA A 110 54.78 105.67 -66.58
N LEU A 111 54.48 106.92 -66.94
CA LEU A 111 54.72 108.08 -66.08
C LEU A 111 54.20 107.81 -64.66
N LYS A 112 55.02 108.13 -63.67
CA LYS A 112 54.64 108.09 -62.26
C LYS A 112 53.43 109.01 -62.11
N LYS A 113 52.26 108.40 -61.88
CA LYS A 113 51.00 109.11 -61.68
C LYS A 113 51.22 110.20 -60.64
N ASP A 114 50.80 111.42 -60.98
CA ASP A 114 50.57 112.50 -60.01
C ASP A 114 49.75 111.92 -58.84
N GLY A 115 50.02 112.42 -57.63
CA GLY A 115 49.62 111.83 -56.35
C GLY A 115 48.16 111.37 -56.25
N PRO A 116 47.83 110.61 -55.18
CA PRO A 116 46.56 109.91 -55.06
C PRO A 116 45.37 110.84 -55.36
N LEU A 117 44.49 110.42 -56.28
CA LEU A 117 43.29 111.17 -56.61
C LEU A 117 42.46 111.40 -55.35
N ASP A 118 42.02 112.63 -55.15
CA ASP A 118 41.13 113.01 -54.05
C ASP A 118 39.69 112.62 -54.41
N LEU A 119 39.26 111.50 -53.84
CA LEU A 119 38.01 110.82 -54.19
C LEU A 119 36.77 111.54 -53.62
N GLU A 120 36.93 112.38 -52.60
CA GLU A 120 35.81 113.18 -52.06
C GLU A 120 35.39 114.31 -53.02
N ARG A 121 36.28 114.70 -53.94
CA ARG A 121 36.06 115.78 -54.91
C ARG A 121 35.54 115.26 -56.27
N CYS A 122 35.43 113.95 -56.42
CA CYS A 122 35.03 113.28 -57.65
C CYS A 122 33.51 113.07 -57.69
N GLY A 123 32.80 113.81 -58.56
CA GLY A 123 31.36 113.62 -58.78
C GLY A 123 31.02 112.35 -59.59
N PRO A 124 29.74 111.96 -59.69
CA PRO A 124 29.32 110.71 -60.35
C PRO A 124 29.67 110.64 -61.85
N SER A 125 29.93 111.77 -62.51
CA SER A 125 30.38 111.82 -63.91
C SER A 125 31.85 111.48 -64.13
N SER A 126 32.68 111.45 -63.08
CA SER A 126 34.13 111.21 -63.22
C SER A 126 34.47 109.73 -63.46
N LEU A 127 33.52 108.81 -63.21
CA LEU A 127 33.70 107.36 -63.24
C LEU A 127 34.87 106.87 -62.35
N GLN A 128 35.29 107.67 -61.36
CA GLN A 128 36.37 107.33 -60.42
C GLN A 128 35.85 106.75 -59.09
N CYS A 129 34.56 106.92 -58.79
CA CYS A 129 33.91 106.38 -57.60
C CYS A 129 32.66 105.62 -58.01
N PHE A 130 32.59 104.35 -57.64
CA PHE A 130 31.43 103.50 -57.88
C PHE A 130 30.83 103.08 -56.54
N ASP A 131 29.53 103.30 -56.34
CA ASP A 131 28.84 102.91 -55.10
C ASP A 131 28.88 101.39 -54.82
N GLY A 132 29.19 100.57 -55.84
CA GLY A 132 29.36 99.13 -55.71
C GLY A 132 30.73 98.68 -55.20
N GLU A 133 31.74 99.56 -55.11
CA GLU A 133 33.10 99.19 -54.68
C GLU A 133 33.29 99.09 -53.16
N ASP A 134 32.25 99.39 -52.35
CA ASP A 134 32.16 99.19 -50.90
C ASP A 134 33.51 99.15 -50.16
N ARG A 135 34.01 100.33 -49.80
CA ARG A 135 35.34 100.50 -49.19
C ARG A 135 35.43 99.87 -47.79
N GLU A 136 34.29 99.69 -47.14
CA GLU A 136 34.16 99.07 -45.82
C GLU A 136 33.90 97.57 -45.90
N HIS A 137 34.01 96.96 -47.08
CA HIS A 137 33.74 95.53 -47.28
C HIS A 137 34.52 94.64 -46.30
N ASP A 138 35.80 94.93 -46.08
CA ASP A 138 36.65 94.17 -45.17
C ASP A 138 36.24 94.35 -43.69
N GLU A 139 35.81 95.54 -43.29
CA GLU A 139 35.32 95.80 -41.93
C GLU A 139 33.98 95.11 -41.69
N ARG A 140 33.05 95.20 -42.65
CA ARG A 140 31.78 94.47 -42.60
C ARG A 140 32.01 92.97 -42.56
N ARG A 141 32.94 92.45 -43.36
CA ARG A 141 33.31 91.03 -43.37
C ARG A 141 33.88 90.58 -42.03
N LYS A 142 34.75 91.37 -41.40
CA LYS A 142 35.28 91.10 -40.05
C LYS A 142 34.15 91.09 -39.01
N LEU A 143 33.24 92.06 -39.05
CA LEU A 143 32.10 92.11 -38.13
C LEU A 143 31.18 90.89 -38.30
N GLN A 144 30.87 90.51 -39.54
CA GLN A 144 30.09 89.31 -39.84
C GLN A 144 30.78 88.03 -39.36
N GLN A 145 32.09 87.92 -39.52
CA GLN A 145 32.87 86.79 -38.99
C GLN A 145 32.82 86.73 -37.46
N GLN A 146 32.94 87.87 -36.79
CA GLN A 146 32.82 87.94 -35.32
C GLN A 146 31.41 87.56 -34.85
N GLN A 147 30.36 88.05 -35.52
CA GLN A 147 28.98 87.66 -35.22
C GLN A 147 28.77 86.16 -35.40
N LEU A 148 29.25 85.59 -36.51
CA LEU A 148 29.18 84.15 -36.76
C LEU A 148 29.93 83.36 -35.68
N GLN A 149 31.12 83.81 -35.29
CA GLN A 149 31.89 83.19 -34.22
C GLN A 149 31.13 83.18 -32.90
N ILE A 150 30.54 84.32 -32.51
CA ILE A 150 29.73 84.43 -31.28
C ILE A 150 28.52 83.50 -31.34
N TRP A 151 27.80 83.47 -32.45
CA TRP A 151 26.64 82.58 -32.61
C TRP A 151 27.02 81.10 -32.57
N CYS A 152 28.12 80.72 -33.24
CA CYS A 152 28.64 79.36 -33.17
C CYS A 152 29.04 78.98 -31.75
N MET A 153 29.73 79.87 -31.02
CA MET A 153 30.09 79.64 -29.63
C MET A 153 28.86 79.50 -28.72
N GLN A 154 27.85 80.35 -28.91
CA GLN A 154 26.61 80.27 -28.15
C GLN A 154 25.84 78.98 -28.44
N GLY A 155 25.76 78.56 -29.71
CA GLY A 155 25.15 77.29 -30.11
C GLY A 155 25.88 76.07 -29.54
N ILE A 156 27.22 76.07 -29.56
CA ILE A 156 28.03 75.01 -28.93
C ILE A 156 27.79 74.97 -27.42
N HIS A 157 27.78 76.13 -26.76
CA HIS A 157 27.56 76.21 -25.31
C HIS A 157 26.17 75.72 -24.92
N GLU A 158 25.13 76.14 -25.63
CA GLU A 158 23.75 75.70 -25.38
C GLU A 158 23.61 74.19 -25.62
N SER A 159 24.17 73.66 -26.70
CA SER A 159 24.18 72.23 -27.00
C SER A 159 24.89 71.42 -25.91
N SER A 160 26.08 71.85 -25.49
CA SER A 160 26.83 71.21 -24.41
C SER A 160 26.10 71.29 -23.06
N SER A 161 25.44 72.41 -22.76
CA SER A 161 24.64 72.57 -21.54
C SER A 161 23.42 71.64 -21.54
N LYS A 162 22.70 71.52 -22.66
CA LYS A 162 21.59 70.58 -22.83
C LYS A 162 22.05 69.14 -22.66
N GLN A 163 23.14 68.75 -23.32
CA GLN A 163 23.71 67.41 -23.21
C GLN A 163 24.09 67.08 -21.77
N ARG A 164 24.70 68.02 -21.03
CA ARG A 164 25.04 67.82 -19.62
C ARG A 164 23.80 67.68 -18.73
N GLN A 165 22.72 68.41 -19.02
CA GLN A 165 21.45 68.25 -18.29
C GLN A 165 20.77 66.90 -18.59
N GLU A 166 20.84 66.43 -19.83
CA GLU A 166 20.34 65.10 -20.21
C GLU A 166 21.13 64.00 -19.51
N GLU A 167 22.45 64.07 -19.52
CA GLU A 167 23.32 63.14 -18.82
C GLU A 167 23.08 63.14 -17.29
N GLN A 168 22.84 64.30 -16.69
CA GLN A 168 22.47 64.38 -15.26
C GLN A 168 21.14 63.69 -14.98
N LYS A 169 20.12 63.91 -15.80
CA LYS A 169 18.81 63.25 -15.65
C LYS A 169 18.91 61.74 -15.86
N GLU A 170 19.72 61.30 -16.81
CA GLU A 170 19.95 59.87 -17.05
C GLU A 170 20.67 59.22 -15.86
N ASN A 171 21.67 59.89 -15.30
CA ASN A 171 22.35 59.42 -14.08
C ASN A 171 21.41 59.36 -12.87
N GLU A 172 20.59 60.40 -12.66
CA GLU A 172 19.57 60.40 -11.60
C GLU A 172 18.58 59.24 -11.77
N TYR A 173 18.10 59.02 -13.00
CA TYR A 173 17.22 57.90 -13.29
C TYR A 173 17.90 56.54 -13.07
N ALA A 174 19.16 56.38 -13.49
CA ALA A 174 19.94 55.17 -13.25
C ALA A 174 20.10 54.89 -11.74
N THR A 175 20.37 55.92 -10.94
CA THR A 175 20.44 55.76 -9.47
C THR A 175 19.11 55.34 -8.87
N TYR A 176 18.00 55.93 -9.31
CA TYR A 176 16.66 55.56 -8.88
C TYR A 176 16.32 54.10 -9.21
N VAL A 177 16.64 53.63 -10.42
CA VAL A 177 16.40 52.24 -10.83
C VAL A 177 17.22 51.25 -9.98
N LEU A 178 18.48 51.60 -9.66
CA LEU A 178 19.31 50.77 -8.78
C LEU A 178 18.75 50.71 -7.35
N GLU A 179 18.24 51.81 -6.83
CA GLU A 179 17.56 51.84 -5.52
C GLU A 179 16.31 50.95 -5.53
N GLU A 180 15.50 51.02 -6.59
CA GLU A 180 14.32 50.16 -6.73
C GLU A 180 14.70 48.68 -6.78
N ASP A 181 15.75 48.30 -7.51
CA ASP A 181 16.22 46.92 -7.58
C ASP A 181 16.77 46.43 -6.23
N ASN A 182 17.47 47.29 -5.50
CA ASN A 182 17.91 47.00 -4.14
C ASN A 182 16.71 46.71 -3.21
N VAL A 183 15.67 47.54 -3.26
CA VAL A 183 14.45 47.33 -2.47
C VAL A 183 13.74 46.04 -2.87
N ARG A 184 13.65 45.72 -4.17
CA ARG A 184 13.08 44.46 -4.63
C ARG A 184 13.86 43.26 -4.11
N CYS A 185 15.19 43.35 -4.15
CA CYS A 185 16.08 42.30 -3.64
C CYS A 185 15.96 42.11 -2.12
N THR A 186 15.85 43.18 -1.33
CA THR A 186 15.67 43.07 0.12
C THR A 186 14.32 42.44 0.46
N VAL A 187 13.23 42.90 -0.16
CA VAL A 187 11.88 42.34 0.05
C VAL A 187 11.83 40.86 -0.34
N ALA A 188 12.47 40.48 -1.44
CA ALA A 188 12.54 39.08 -1.86
C ALA A 188 13.27 38.20 -0.82
N LYS A 189 14.41 38.68 -0.31
CA LYS A 189 15.18 37.99 0.74
C LYS A 189 14.40 37.86 2.04
N GLU A 190 13.73 38.92 2.48
CA GLU A 190 12.88 38.91 3.68
C GLU A 190 11.71 37.93 3.54
N SER A 191 11.03 37.92 2.39
CA SER A 191 9.96 36.96 2.11
C SER A 191 10.47 35.51 2.15
N GLU A 192 11.66 35.22 1.59
CA GLU A 192 12.24 33.88 1.69
C GLU A 192 12.59 33.49 3.13
N LEU A 193 13.14 34.42 3.91
CA LEU A 193 13.45 34.19 5.31
C LEU A 193 12.17 33.89 6.11
N GLN A 194 11.11 34.67 5.90
CA GLN A 194 9.82 34.45 6.55
C GLN A 194 9.25 33.09 6.20
N LYS A 195 9.21 32.73 4.90
CA LYS A 195 8.77 31.39 4.46
C LYS A 195 9.59 30.26 5.08
N ARG A 196 10.88 30.48 5.33
CA ARG A 196 11.74 29.50 5.98
C ARG A 196 11.42 29.38 7.47
N GLN A 197 11.17 30.50 8.16
CA GLN A 197 10.74 30.51 9.55
C GLN A 197 9.37 29.81 9.70
N ASP A 198 8.38 30.17 8.89
CA ASP A 198 7.05 29.56 8.91
C ASP A 198 7.14 28.03 8.72
N LYS A 199 8.01 27.55 7.83
CA LYS A 199 8.24 26.09 7.64
C LYS A 199 8.83 25.43 8.88
N VAL A 200 9.75 26.10 9.57
CA VAL A 200 10.34 25.58 10.80
C VAL A 200 9.29 25.55 11.91
N ASP A 201 8.48 26.59 12.03
CA ASP A 201 7.42 26.66 13.05
C ASP A 201 6.37 25.58 12.83
N VAL A 202 5.89 25.41 11.59
CA VAL A 202 4.97 24.32 11.22
C VAL A 202 5.60 22.94 11.47
N MET A 203 6.90 22.78 11.21
CA MET A 203 7.59 21.52 11.52
C MET A 203 7.60 21.26 13.04
N GLN A 204 7.90 22.26 13.86
CA GLN A 204 7.91 22.15 15.31
C GLN A 204 6.51 21.83 15.85
N GLU A 205 5.47 22.52 15.38
CA GLU A 205 4.09 22.25 15.74
C GLU A 205 3.68 20.81 15.39
N ASN A 206 4.00 20.35 14.19
CA ASN A 206 3.73 18.97 13.77
C ASN A 206 4.47 17.94 14.64
N MET A 207 5.71 18.22 15.07
CA MET A 207 6.42 17.34 15.99
C MET A 207 5.74 17.28 17.36
N LEU A 208 5.29 18.41 17.90
CA LEU A 208 4.55 18.46 19.16
C LEU A 208 3.22 17.69 19.07
N LEU A 209 2.44 17.94 18.02
CA LEU A 209 1.18 17.23 17.76
C LEU A 209 1.38 15.72 17.56
N ALA A 210 2.47 15.31 16.93
CA ALA A 210 2.81 13.90 16.77
C ALA A 210 3.11 13.23 18.13
N GLU A 211 3.84 13.91 19.01
CA GLU A 211 4.13 13.40 20.35
C GLU A 211 2.87 13.35 21.22
N GLU A 212 2.03 14.39 21.18
CA GLU A 212 0.72 14.40 21.87
C GLU A 212 -0.16 13.22 21.42
N ARG A 213 -0.25 12.98 20.11
CA ARG A 213 -0.99 11.81 19.57
C ARG A 213 -0.39 10.49 20.03
N ARG A 214 0.94 10.39 20.12
CA ARG A 214 1.63 9.19 20.60
C ARG A 214 1.30 8.91 22.06
N ILE A 215 1.34 9.94 22.90
CA ILE A 215 0.99 9.85 24.33
C ILE A 215 -0.48 9.49 24.49
N ALA A 216 -1.38 10.15 23.75
CA ALA A 216 -2.81 9.87 23.78
C ALA A 216 -3.10 8.41 23.41
N LYS A 217 -2.50 7.91 22.32
CA LYS A 217 -2.63 6.51 21.91
C LYS A 217 -2.08 5.54 22.95
N MET A 218 -0.92 5.84 23.54
CA MET A 218 -0.36 5.00 24.60
C MET A 218 -1.29 4.93 25.82
N ASN A 219 -1.95 6.04 26.17
CA ASN A 219 -2.92 6.07 27.27
C ASN A 219 -4.20 5.30 26.92
N GLU A 220 -4.68 5.41 25.69
CA GLU A 220 -5.81 4.63 25.18
C GLU A 220 -5.50 3.13 25.20
N ASP A 221 -4.34 2.72 24.69
CA ASP A 221 -3.88 1.32 24.71
C ASP A 221 -3.76 0.78 26.15
N LYS A 222 -3.29 1.60 27.09
CA LYS A 222 -3.22 1.22 28.52
C LYS A 222 -4.61 1.05 29.11
N LEU A 223 -5.51 2.01 28.87
CA LEU A 223 -6.89 1.95 29.34
C LEU A 223 -7.61 0.73 28.77
N GLN A 224 -7.43 0.45 27.48
CA GLN A 224 -7.99 -0.72 26.83
C GLN A 224 -7.49 -2.02 27.47
N LYS A 225 -6.18 -2.16 27.70
CA LYS A 225 -5.62 -3.32 28.40
C LYS A 225 -6.17 -3.47 29.82
N GLU A 226 -6.39 -2.38 30.54
CA GLU A 226 -7.00 -2.42 31.87
C GLU A 226 -8.46 -2.88 31.81
N LEU A 227 -9.23 -2.42 30.82
CA LEU A 227 -10.60 -2.85 30.59
C LEU A 227 -10.65 -4.33 30.20
N GLU A 228 -9.82 -4.77 29.26
CA GLU A 228 -9.69 -6.18 28.86
C GLU A 228 -9.30 -7.06 30.05
N ARG A 229 -8.39 -6.59 30.91
CA ARG A 229 -8.02 -7.32 32.13
C ARG A 229 -9.21 -7.45 33.09
N LYS A 230 -9.93 -6.35 33.35
CA LYS A 230 -11.13 -6.35 34.20
C LYS A 230 -12.24 -7.23 33.62
N GLU A 231 -12.43 -7.22 32.31
CA GLU A 231 -13.38 -8.09 31.62
C GLU A 231 -12.98 -9.55 31.78
N THR A 232 -11.70 -9.88 31.59
CA THR A 232 -11.17 -11.24 31.79
C THR A 232 -11.33 -11.70 33.24
N GLU A 233 -11.02 -10.84 34.21
CA GLU A 233 -11.24 -11.10 35.64
C GLU A 233 -12.75 -11.32 35.93
N PHE A 234 -13.63 -10.52 35.34
CA PHE A 234 -15.08 -10.67 35.51
C PHE A 234 -15.62 -11.95 34.87
N ILE A 235 -15.20 -12.27 33.65
CA ILE A 235 -15.59 -13.50 32.93
C ILE A 235 -15.07 -14.72 33.69
N SER A 236 -13.81 -14.72 34.10
CA SER A 236 -13.20 -15.83 34.84
C SER A 236 -13.83 -16.04 36.22
N SER A 237 -14.28 -15.00 36.90
CA SER A 237 -15.01 -15.08 38.17
C SER A 237 -16.52 -15.21 38.01
N SER A 238 -17.03 -15.20 36.78
CA SER A 238 -18.45 -15.31 36.51
C SER A 238 -18.97 -16.67 36.93
N SER A 239 -20.11 -16.67 37.62
CA SER A 239 -20.86 -17.86 38.05
C SER A 239 -21.11 -18.87 36.92
N PHE A 240 -21.19 -18.39 35.66
CA PHE A 240 -21.32 -19.24 34.48
C PHE A 240 -20.05 -20.06 34.19
N TYR A 241 -18.87 -19.43 34.23
CA TYR A 241 -17.58 -20.07 33.92
C TYR A 241 -16.97 -20.83 35.10
N CYS A 242 -17.14 -20.34 36.34
CA CYS A 242 -16.72 -21.06 37.55
C CYS A 242 -17.62 -22.23 37.93
N GLU A 243 -18.68 -22.46 37.15
CA GLU A 243 -19.70 -23.46 37.42
C GLU A 243 -20.22 -23.46 38.86
N GLU A 244 -20.43 -22.28 39.43
CA GLU A 244 -20.82 -22.13 40.83
C GLU A 244 -22.13 -22.89 41.14
N THR A 245 -22.06 -23.78 42.12
CA THR A 245 -23.14 -24.72 42.47
C THR A 245 -23.99 -24.23 43.65
N GLU A 246 -23.56 -23.19 44.35
CA GLU A 246 -24.18 -22.75 45.60
C GLU A 246 -25.37 -21.79 45.42
N SER A 247 -25.36 -20.96 44.35
CA SER A 247 -26.20 -19.77 44.29
C SER A 247 -27.68 -20.03 43.94
N ARG A 248 -28.06 -21.24 43.48
CA ARG A 248 -29.40 -21.51 42.92
C ARG A 248 -29.95 -22.89 43.27
N LYS A 249 -29.93 -23.24 44.56
CA LYS A 249 -30.52 -24.49 45.08
C LYS A 249 -31.97 -24.65 44.58
N GLY A 250 -32.23 -25.72 43.82
CA GLY A 250 -33.58 -26.14 43.45
C GLY A 250 -34.14 -25.55 42.15
N ARG A 251 -33.36 -24.82 41.35
CA ARG A 251 -33.80 -24.45 39.99
C ARG A 251 -33.55 -25.62 39.01
N PRO A 252 -34.59 -26.13 38.32
CA PRO A 252 -34.43 -27.23 37.35
C PRO A 252 -33.38 -26.92 36.27
N ASP A 253 -33.33 -25.69 35.77
CA ASP A 253 -32.42 -25.28 34.69
C ASP A 253 -30.93 -25.24 35.10
N HIS A 254 -30.61 -25.28 36.40
CA HIS A 254 -29.24 -25.15 36.93
C HIS A 254 -28.81 -26.38 37.75
N PHE A 255 -29.52 -27.50 37.60
CA PHE A 255 -29.12 -28.75 38.23
C PHE A 255 -27.89 -29.33 37.54
N LYS A 256 -26.76 -29.38 38.26
CA LYS A 256 -25.45 -29.86 37.76
C LYS A 256 -25.03 -31.20 38.40
N GLY A 257 -25.99 -31.99 38.86
CA GLY A 257 -25.73 -33.25 39.56
C GLY A 257 -25.75 -33.12 41.09
N PHE A 258 -25.42 -34.23 41.76
CA PHE A 258 -25.35 -34.29 43.21
C PHE A 258 -23.99 -33.81 43.73
N SER A 259 -23.95 -33.26 44.94
CA SER A 259 -22.69 -32.93 45.59
C SER A 259 -21.84 -34.18 45.82
N SER A 260 -20.52 -34.01 45.86
CA SER A 260 -19.58 -35.10 46.16
C SER A 260 -19.97 -35.84 47.44
N ASP A 261 -20.33 -35.12 48.50
CA ASP A 261 -20.72 -35.71 49.78
C ASP A 261 -21.97 -36.58 49.66
N LYS A 262 -22.94 -36.15 48.84
CA LYS A 262 -24.16 -36.93 48.61
C LYS A 262 -23.89 -38.16 47.76
N LEU A 263 -23.00 -38.07 46.77
CA LEU A 263 -22.53 -39.24 46.01
C LEU A 263 -21.81 -40.23 46.91
N GLN A 264 -20.94 -39.75 47.82
CA GLN A 264 -20.26 -40.59 48.80
C GLN A 264 -21.26 -41.29 49.74
N SER A 265 -22.28 -40.57 50.22
CA SER A 265 -23.37 -41.19 50.99
C SER A 265 -24.08 -42.29 50.21
N ILE A 266 -24.43 -42.04 48.94
CA ILE A 266 -25.09 -43.05 48.10
C ILE A 266 -24.19 -44.27 47.87
N ILE A 267 -22.89 -44.06 47.68
CA ILE A 267 -21.93 -45.16 47.54
C ILE A 267 -21.87 -45.98 48.83
N ALA A 268 -21.77 -45.33 49.99
CA ALA A 268 -21.77 -46.00 51.28
C ALA A 268 -23.07 -46.78 51.53
N ASP A 269 -24.22 -46.20 51.19
CA ASP A 269 -25.52 -46.87 51.30
C ASP A 269 -25.59 -48.10 50.37
N ASN A 270 -25.07 -47.98 49.14
CA ASN A 270 -25.02 -49.11 48.20
C ASN A 270 -24.10 -50.23 48.71
N GLU A 271 -22.98 -49.90 49.34
CA GLU A 271 -22.09 -50.87 49.98
C GLU A 271 -22.79 -51.59 51.14
N GLN A 272 -23.55 -50.87 51.96
CA GLN A 272 -24.36 -51.47 53.03
C GLN A 272 -25.41 -52.43 52.47
N VAL A 273 -26.17 -52.02 51.44
CA VAL A 273 -27.16 -52.88 50.79
C VAL A 273 -26.51 -54.13 50.17
N ALA A 274 -25.29 -53.99 49.62
CA ALA A 274 -24.55 -55.13 49.08
C ALA A 274 -24.17 -56.13 50.18
N LEU A 275 -23.72 -55.65 51.34
CA LEU A 275 -23.40 -56.48 52.51
C LEU A 275 -24.65 -57.18 53.07
N GLU A 276 -25.76 -56.46 53.24
CA GLU A 276 -27.02 -57.04 53.70
C GLU A 276 -27.49 -58.18 52.78
N LYS A 277 -27.40 -57.98 51.45
CA LYS A 277 -27.73 -59.03 50.47
C LYS A 277 -26.81 -60.23 50.55
N GLN A 278 -25.53 -60.05 50.88
CA GLN A 278 -24.61 -61.16 51.07
C GLN A 278 -24.98 -61.98 52.30
N LEU A 279 -25.27 -61.31 53.43
CA LEU A 279 -25.71 -61.96 54.65
C LEU A 279 -27.02 -62.74 54.45
N LEU A 280 -28.01 -62.13 53.78
CA LEU A 280 -29.29 -62.79 53.49
C LEU A 280 -29.08 -64.08 52.67
N LYS A 281 -28.20 -64.04 51.66
CA LYS A 281 -27.85 -65.22 50.86
C LYS A 281 -27.16 -66.32 51.67
N GLU A 282 -26.34 -65.94 52.66
CA GLU A 282 -25.71 -66.91 53.55
C GLU A 282 -26.73 -67.60 54.46
N ASP A 283 -27.70 -66.84 54.97
CA ASP A 283 -28.78 -67.39 55.79
C ASP A 283 -29.75 -68.25 54.97
N GLU A 284 -30.10 -67.85 53.75
CA GLU A 284 -30.85 -68.69 52.80
C GLU A 284 -30.12 -70.03 52.54
N LYS A 285 -28.80 -69.99 52.33
CA LYS A 285 -27.98 -71.21 52.18
C LYS A 285 -27.98 -72.09 53.42
N LYS A 286 -27.99 -71.52 54.63
CA LYS A 286 -28.10 -72.32 55.86
C LYS A 286 -29.47 -72.99 55.93
N LEU A 287 -30.53 -72.23 55.68
CA LEU A 287 -31.89 -72.73 55.68
C LEU A 287 -32.08 -73.85 54.64
N GLU A 288 -31.53 -73.70 53.44
CA GLU A 288 -31.54 -74.76 52.41
C GLU A 288 -30.82 -76.03 52.88
N ARG A 289 -29.67 -75.91 53.57
CA ARG A 289 -28.99 -77.07 54.15
C ARG A 289 -29.82 -77.75 55.23
N ASP A 290 -30.45 -76.96 56.10
CA ASP A 290 -31.30 -77.48 57.17
C ASP A 290 -32.53 -78.20 56.59
N TRP A 291 -33.16 -77.64 55.55
CA TRP A 291 -34.25 -78.30 54.81
C TRP A 291 -33.80 -79.57 54.08
N ALA A 292 -32.61 -79.56 53.48
CA ALA A 292 -32.05 -80.76 52.84
C ALA A 292 -31.82 -81.87 53.87
N SER A 293 -31.20 -81.54 55.02
CA SER A 293 -31.00 -82.49 56.13
C SER A 293 -32.33 -83.03 56.66
N TYR A 294 -33.33 -82.17 56.83
CA TYR A 294 -34.67 -82.59 57.25
C TYR A 294 -35.35 -83.52 56.22
N GLY A 295 -35.16 -83.22 54.93
CA GLY A 295 -35.63 -84.06 53.83
C GLY A 295 -34.98 -85.44 53.86
N ASP A 296 -33.65 -85.50 54.02
CA ASP A 296 -32.90 -86.76 54.14
C ASP A 296 -33.36 -87.58 55.36
N ASP A 297 -33.56 -86.93 56.52
CA ASP A 297 -34.08 -87.58 57.73
C ASP A 297 -35.50 -88.15 57.52
N LEU A 298 -36.37 -87.42 56.82
CA LEU A 298 -37.72 -87.87 56.50
C LEU A 298 -37.71 -89.08 55.56
N VAL A 299 -36.87 -89.05 54.52
CA VAL A 299 -36.68 -90.19 53.60
C VAL A 299 -36.18 -91.41 54.37
N ALA A 300 -35.20 -91.24 55.27
CA ALA A 300 -34.72 -92.33 56.11
C ALA A 300 -35.83 -92.91 57.01
N GLN A 301 -36.70 -92.07 57.59
CA GLN A 301 -37.86 -92.55 58.36
C GLN A 301 -38.88 -93.30 57.48
N MET A 302 -39.13 -92.82 56.26
CA MET A 302 -40.01 -93.50 55.31
C MET A 302 -39.45 -94.87 54.92
N ASP A 303 -38.15 -94.97 54.66
CA ASP A 303 -37.47 -96.24 54.35
C ASP A 303 -37.58 -97.24 55.51
N ILE A 304 -37.40 -96.78 56.75
CA ILE A 304 -37.59 -97.61 57.96
C ILE A 304 -39.03 -98.13 58.01
N ALA A 305 -40.02 -97.26 57.84
CA ALA A 305 -41.43 -97.64 57.85
C ALA A 305 -41.78 -98.62 56.72
N GLU A 306 -41.18 -98.46 55.53
CA GLU A 306 -41.37 -99.38 54.40
C GLU A 306 -40.75 -100.75 54.68
N ILE A 307 -39.55 -100.80 55.27
CA ILE A 307 -38.92 -102.04 55.72
C ILE A 307 -39.81 -102.75 56.76
N GLU A 308 -40.37 -102.03 57.72
CA GLU A 308 -41.29 -102.60 58.72
C GLU A 308 -42.56 -103.15 58.09
N LYS A 309 -43.18 -102.40 57.18
CA LYS A 309 -44.36 -102.86 56.43
C LYS A 309 -44.06 -104.11 55.60
N ASN A 310 -42.86 -104.19 55.02
CA ASN A 310 -42.41 -105.37 54.28
C ASN A 310 -42.22 -106.58 55.19
N LYS A 311 -41.63 -106.40 56.39
CA LYS A 311 -41.54 -107.46 57.41
C LYS A 311 -42.90 -107.95 57.87
N TRP A 312 -43.86 -107.04 58.09
CA TRP A 312 -45.24 -107.39 58.41
C TRP A 312 -45.90 -108.21 57.29
N ARG A 313 -45.79 -107.77 56.03
CA ARG A 313 -46.28 -108.53 54.86
C ARG A 313 -45.64 -109.91 54.75
N GLN A 314 -44.35 -110.04 55.04
CA GLN A 314 -43.67 -111.35 55.06
C GLN A 314 -44.23 -112.27 56.15
N LYS A 315 -44.39 -111.77 57.39
CA LYS A 315 -44.99 -112.55 58.48
C LYS A 315 -46.42 -112.99 58.18
N GLU A 316 -47.23 -112.11 57.59
CA GLU A 316 -48.60 -112.44 57.18
C GLU A 316 -48.61 -113.52 56.09
N LYS A 317 -47.69 -113.44 55.12
CA LYS A 317 -47.52 -114.46 54.09
C LYS A 317 -47.05 -115.81 54.69
N GLU A 318 -46.14 -115.78 55.66
CA GLU A 318 -45.70 -116.99 56.38
C GLU A 318 -46.85 -117.65 57.14
N LEU A 319 -47.68 -116.86 57.85
CA LEU A 319 -48.86 -117.35 58.54
C LEU A 319 -49.90 -117.94 57.56
N LEU A 320 -50.10 -117.28 56.41
CA LEU A 320 -50.96 -117.80 55.35
C LEU A 320 -50.44 -119.13 54.79
N LEU A 321 -49.12 -119.26 54.61
CA LEU A 321 -48.51 -120.52 54.17
C LEU A 321 -48.65 -121.63 55.21
N GLN A 322 -48.51 -121.33 56.50
CA GLN A 322 -48.72 -122.29 57.58
C GLN A 322 -50.17 -122.77 57.65
N THR A 323 -51.15 -121.86 57.55
CA THR A 323 -52.58 -122.20 57.52
C THR A 323 -52.95 -123.03 56.29
N LEU A 324 -52.41 -122.70 55.10
CA LEU A 324 -52.58 -123.52 53.90
C LEU A 324 -51.97 -124.93 54.05
N ALA A 325 -50.84 -125.06 54.74
CA ALA A 325 -50.22 -126.36 55.01
C ALA A 325 -51.10 -127.22 55.94
N GLN A 326 -51.61 -126.62 57.03
CA GLN A 326 -52.56 -127.28 57.95
C GLN A 326 -53.83 -127.72 57.22
N GLN A 327 -54.44 -126.84 56.41
CA GLN A 327 -55.62 -127.19 55.60
C GLN A 327 -55.35 -128.34 54.62
N ARG A 328 -54.16 -128.39 54.02
CA ARG A 328 -53.74 -129.51 53.15
C ARG A 328 -53.66 -130.83 53.91
N GLU A 329 -53.11 -130.79 55.12
CA GLU A 329 -52.93 -131.97 55.97
C GLU A 329 -54.29 -132.49 56.48
N GLU A 330 -55.17 -131.59 56.93
CA GLU A 330 -56.57 -131.90 57.26
C GLU A 330 -57.33 -132.50 56.07
N GLN A 331 -57.20 -131.93 54.87
CA GLN A 331 -57.83 -132.49 53.66
C GLN A 331 -57.33 -133.90 53.33
N MET A 332 -56.02 -134.15 53.50
CA MET A 332 -55.43 -135.47 53.29
C MET A 332 -55.94 -136.49 54.32
N GLN A 333 -56.07 -136.11 55.58
CA GLN A 333 -56.65 -136.96 56.63
C GLN A 333 -58.14 -137.24 56.36
N ALA A 334 -58.94 -136.23 56.02
CA ALA A 334 -60.35 -136.39 55.67
C ALA A 334 -60.55 -137.31 54.46
N LYS A 335 -59.69 -137.21 53.43
CA LYS A 335 -59.71 -138.14 52.29
C LYS A 335 -59.37 -139.58 52.68
N ARG A 336 -58.40 -139.79 53.59
CA ARG A 336 -58.07 -141.13 54.10
C ARG A 336 -59.23 -141.76 54.87
N MET A 337 -59.92 -140.99 55.71
CA MET A 337 -61.11 -141.46 56.44
C MET A 337 -62.23 -141.86 55.47
N MET A 338 -62.51 -141.02 54.46
CA MET A 338 -63.49 -141.33 53.40
C MET A 338 -63.12 -142.57 52.57
N GLU A 339 -61.83 -142.81 52.29
CA GLU A 339 -61.38 -144.03 51.58
C GLU A 339 -61.49 -145.30 52.44
N GLN A 340 -61.30 -145.20 53.76
CA GLN A 340 -61.53 -146.31 54.69
C GLN A 340 -63.02 -146.68 54.76
N GLU A 341 -63.92 -145.70 54.91
CA GLU A 341 -65.38 -145.93 54.92
C GLU A 341 -65.88 -146.57 53.61
N ARG A 342 -65.25 -146.23 52.47
CA ARG A 342 -65.61 -146.78 51.15
C ARG A 342 -65.16 -148.23 50.95
N ARG A 343 -64.19 -148.74 51.71
CA ARG A 343 -63.69 -150.12 51.62
C ARG A 343 -64.55 -151.14 52.38
N GLU A 344 -65.28 -150.72 53.41
CA GLU A 344 -66.07 -151.61 54.27
C GLU A 344 -67.51 -151.86 53.76
N LEU A 345 -67.94 -151.18 52.69
CA LEU A 345 -69.33 -151.27 52.19
C LEU A 345 -69.60 -152.37 51.13
N PHE A 346 -68.63 -153.24 50.80
CA PHE A 346 -68.77 -154.23 49.71
C PHE A 346 -68.66 -155.69 50.17
N SER A 347 -69.37 -156.04 51.24
CA SER A 347 -69.62 -157.44 51.64
C SER A 347 -71.02 -157.58 52.27
N GLY A 348 -72.04 -157.59 51.43
CA GLY A 348 -73.43 -157.86 51.81
C GLY A 348 -73.96 -159.10 51.11
N GLU A 349 -74.14 -160.19 51.86
CA GLU A 349 -74.65 -161.52 51.43
C GLU A 349 -76.04 -161.51 50.77
N THR A 350 -76.73 -160.37 50.72
CA THR A 350 -78.06 -160.18 50.13
C THR A 350 -78.07 -159.92 48.61
N PHE A 351 -76.91 -159.76 47.97
CA PHE A 351 -76.84 -159.55 46.51
C PHE A 351 -76.90 -160.86 45.70
N PHE A 352 -76.33 -161.96 46.21
CA PHE A 352 -76.25 -163.23 45.48
C PHE A 352 -77.49 -164.14 45.62
N SER A 353 -78.46 -163.80 46.48
CA SER A 353 -79.72 -164.57 46.66
C SER A 353 -80.83 -164.24 45.66
N LYS A 354 -80.58 -163.33 44.69
CA LYS A 354 -81.54 -162.96 43.64
C LYS A 354 -81.31 -163.65 42.28
N PHE A 355 -80.35 -164.57 42.20
CA PHE A 355 -80.15 -165.44 41.03
C PHE A 355 -80.92 -166.77 41.22
N GLY A 356 -81.84 -167.11 40.29
CA GLY A 356 -82.39 -168.47 40.15
C GLY A 356 -83.75 -168.83 40.77
N THR A 357 -84.65 -167.87 41.04
CA THR A 357 -85.96 -168.13 41.69
C THR A 357 -87.21 -167.83 40.84
N SER A 358 -87.12 -167.91 39.51
CA SER A 358 -88.30 -167.87 38.63
C SER A 358 -88.09 -168.73 37.38
N CYS A 359 -88.93 -169.74 37.19
CA CYS A 359 -88.97 -170.60 36.02
C CYS A 359 -89.46 -169.82 34.79
N ARG A 360 -88.57 -169.61 33.82
CA ARG A 360 -88.91 -169.47 32.41
C ARG A 360 -87.77 -169.99 31.56
#